data_AF-A0A7R8WKJ8-F1
#
_entry.id   AF-A0A7R8WKJ8-F1
#
_cell.length_a   1.000
_cell.length_b   1.000
_cell.length_c   1.000
_cell.angle_alpha   90.00
_cell.angle_beta   90.00
_cell.angle_gamma   90.00
#
_symmetry.space_group_name_H-M   'P 1'
#
loop_
_entity.id
_entity.type
_entity.pdbx_description
1 polymer ?
#
loop_
_entity_poly.entity_id
_entity_poly.type
_entity_poly.pdbx_seq_one_letter_code
_entity_poly.pdbx_strand_id
1 'polypeptide(L)'
;MSKSKGNVIDPNELIEEYGADTVRLFSLFAAPPEKDLEWSKQGVDGAYRFINRLYRYISTHLDTLNTEAPSGTLNESSLTLHRRIHQTVAKVSKNIETNFHFNTAISAVMELFNELTSMTGEKGENGLQPAIQRQAVQTILLLLSPIIPHFTAEMWQMVGGQEDISMALWPEYDEEAAQEEMLTIVIQINGKLRSKIEVPADIDDSNLQERALTDEKILHFLGDTPEKTLQMLQSCKEERPVAFQLFGSDTEIMARATTILNNFKPDIIDINMGCPVRKVTRKGAGAALMASPKRAEEIIRAVVQMSCAPVSVKFRRGVNENTANCIDFAQLAEDCGASAITVHGRTWSQAFTGNADWDCIAQVVEKVSIPVIGNGDIKSFHEAHQRLKHARCAAVMIGRGSLGNPWVFHPDGRPQNVAAIARGALRHLTLMEMYLPTDRLLGLIKNHAGRYFKDLPGSSRYRQKIYSCSSFSQLLEIVTSIAAR
;
A
#
# COMPACT_ATOMS: atom_id res chain seq x y z
N MET A 1 14.42 25.81 -19.85
CA MET A 1 15.85 26.23 -19.77
C MET A 1 15.94 27.72 -19.44
N SER A 2 16.95 28.18 -18.69
CA SER A 2 17.13 29.62 -18.41
C SER A 2 18.40 30.18 -19.06
N LYS A 3 18.23 31.13 -19.98
CA LYS A 3 19.32 31.93 -20.54
C LYS A 3 20.12 32.66 -19.44
N SER A 4 19.48 33.02 -18.32
CA SER A 4 20.14 33.69 -17.20
C SER A 4 20.97 32.77 -16.29
N LYS A 5 20.82 31.44 -16.40
CA LYS A 5 21.57 30.46 -15.60
C LYS A 5 22.71 29.76 -16.36
N GLY A 6 22.93 30.10 -17.64
CA GLY A 6 24.00 29.50 -18.46
C GLY A 6 23.80 28.02 -18.84
N ASN A 7 22.63 27.43 -18.57
CA ASN A 7 22.33 26.01 -18.82
C ASN A 7 21.57 25.80 -20.14
N VAL A 8 21.99 26.47 -21.22
CA VAL A 8 21.42 26.29 -22.55
C VAL A 8 22.31 25.30 -23.30
N ILE A 9 21.72 24.23 -23.84
CA ILE A 9 22.44 23.28 -24.70
C ILE A 9 22.26 23.74 -26.14
N ASP A 10 23.36 23.88 -26.88
CA ASP A 10 23.33 24.16 -28.32
C ASP A 10 22.94 22.85 -29.06
N PRO A 11 21.79 22.81 -29.75
CA PRO A 11 21.39 21.63 -30.50
C PRO A 11 22.37 21.28 -31.63
N ASN A 12 23.18 22.23 -32.14
CA ASN A 12 24.12 21.97 -33.23
C ASN A 12 25.18 20.93 -32.85
N GLU A 13 25.72 21.00 -31.63
CA GLU A 13 26.72 20.02 -31.15
C GLU A 13 26.15 18.59 -31.16
N LEU A 14 24.88 18.44 -30.77
CA LEU A 14 24.20 17.14 -30.77
C LEU A 14 23.83 16.68 -32.18
N ILE A 15 23.49 17.61 -33.08
CA ILE A 15 23.21 17.30 -34.49
C ILE A 15 24.49 16.81 -35.18
N GLU A 16 25.65 17.41 -34.89
CA GLU A 16 26.94 16.95 -35.39
C GLU A 16 27.34 15.57 -34.83
N GLU A 17 27.09 15.32 -33.53
CA GLU A 17 27.44 14.04 -32.88
C GLU A 17 26.50 12.88 -33.27
N TYR A 18 25.18 13.13 -33.35
CA TYR A 18 24.16 12.07 -33.45
C TYR A 18 23.28 12.14 -34.71
N GLY A 19 23.37 13.22 -35.50
CA GLY A 19 22.53 13.47 -36.66
C GLY A 19 21.20 14.17 -36.33
N ALA A 20 20.68 14.91 -37.31
CA ALA A 20 19.48 15.73 -37.16
C ALA A 20 18.24 14.94 -36.72
N ASP A 21 18.02 13.77 -37.31
CA ASP A 21 16.84 12.95 -37.00
C ASP A 21 16.87 12.36 -35.60
N THR A 22 18.04 12.00 -35.09
CA THR A 22 18.17 11.56 -33.70
C THR A 22 17.72 12.66 -32.73
N VAL A 23 18.17 13.89 -32.97
CA VAL A 23 17.81 15.05 -32.14
C VAL A 23 16.33 15.39 -32.27
N ARG A 24 15.75 15.29 -33.47
CA ARG A 24 14.31 15.48 -33.71
C ARG A 24 13.48 14.43 -32.97
N LEU A 25 13.83 13.15 -33.09
CA LEU A 25 13.14 12.06 -32.41
C LEU A 25 13.16 12.25 -30.90
N PHE A 26 14.32 12.58 -30.32
CA PHE A 26 14.42 12.88 -28.89
C PHE A 26 13.52 14.05 -28.49
N SER A 27 13.59 15.16 -29.24
CA SER A 27 12.85 16.38 -28.92
C SER A 27 11.33 16.14 -28.92
N LEU A 28 10.83 15.40 -29.91
CA LEU A 28 9.42 15.08 -30.05
C LEU A 28 8.96 13.96 -29.10
N PHE A 29 9.88 13.14 -28.60
CA PHE A 29 9.59 12.06 -27.66
C PHE A 29 9.57 12.51 -26.19
N ALA A 30 10.49 13.40 -25.82
CA ALA A 30 10.79 13.68 -24.42
C ALA A 30 9.74 14.57 -23.74
N ALA A 31 9.03 15.43 -24.47
CA ALA A 31 7.92 16.20 -23.94
C ALA A 31 6.88 16.54 -25.04
N PRO A 32 5.58 16.61 -24.70
CA PRO A 32 4.58 17.17 -25.61
C PRO A 32 4.86 18.68 -25.83
N PRO A 33 4.38 19.28 -26.94
CA PRO A 33 4.67 20.67 -27.29
C PRO A 33 4.30 21.71 -26.21
N GLU A 34 3.32 21.38 -25.36
CA GLU A 34 2.82 22.24 -24.29
C GLU A 34 3.68 22.24 -23.01
N LYS A 35 4.67 21.36 -22.91
CA LYS A 35 5.49 21.19 -21.70
C LYS A 35 6.95 21.54 -21.95
N ASP A 36 7.59 22.01 -20.88
CA ASP A 36 9.03 22.23 -20.89
C ASP A 36 9.78 20.91 -21.14
N LEU A 37 10.70 20.94 -22.10
CA LEU A 37 11.63 19.86 -22.38
C LEU A 37 12.88 19.97 -21.48
N GLU A 38 13.17 18.92 -20.73
CA GLU A 38 14.46 18.75 -20.06
C GLU A 38 15.42 17.97 -20.94
N TRP A 39 16.53 18.60 -21.31
CA TRP A 39 17.55 17.96 -22.12
C TRP A 39 18.38 16.96 -21.29
N SER A 40 18.60 15.75 -21.84
CA SER A 40 19.47 14.74 -21.24
C SER A 40 20.26 13.99 -22.31
N LYS A 41 21.59 13.88 -22.14
CA LYS A 41 22.45 13.11 -23.06
C LYS A 41 22.00 11.64 -23.14
N GLN A 42 21.58 11.07 -22.01
CA GLN A 42 21.02 9.71 -21.96
C GLN A 42 19.75 9.53 -22.80
N GLY A 43 18.89 10.55 -22.89
CA GLY A 43 17.70 10.51 -23.72
C GLY A 43 18.02 10.52 -25.21
N VAL A 44 18.98 11.36 -25.62
CA VAL A 44 19.49 11.41 -27.00
C VAL A 44 20.14 10.08 -27.39
N ASP A 45 20.94 9.47 -26.51
CA ASP A 45 21.50 8.14 -26.70
C ASP A 45 20.41 7.07 -26.91
N GLY A 46 19.27 7.20 -26.23
CA GLY A 46 18.12 6.31 -26.39
C GLY A 46 17.51 6.38 -27.79
N ALA A 47 17.28 7.61 -28.27
CA ALA A 47 16.80 7.86 -29.64
C ALA A 47 17.78 7.32 -30.70
N TYR A 48 19.08 7.58 -30.52
CA TYR A 48 20.14 7.09 -31.40
C TYR A 48 20.15 5.56 -31.49
N ARG A 49 20.04 4.89 -30.35
CA ARG A 49 20.00 3.42 -30.29
C ARG A 49 18.78 2.86 -30.99
N PHE A 50 17.61 3.50 -30.87
CA PHE A 50 16.40 3.06 -31.54
C PHE A 50 16.54 3.16 -33.06
N ILE A 51 16.97 4.32 -33.59
CA ILE A 51 17.19 4.51 -35.04
C ILE A 51 18.18 3.46 -35.57
N ASN A 52 19.29 3.23 -34.87
CA ASN A 52 20.27 2.22 -35.26
C ASN A 52 19.77 0.78 -35.16
N ARG A 53 18.82 0.48 -34.27
CA ARG A 53 18.17 -0.84 -34.24
C ARG A 53 17.25 -1.02 -35.45
N LEU A 54 16.48 0.01 -35.80
CA LEU A 54 15.60 -0.01 -36.96
C LEU A 54 16.41 -0.15 -38.26
N TYR A 55 17.49 0.62 -38.43
CA TYR A 55 18.42 0.50 -39.56
C TYR A 55 18.99 -0.92 -39.69
N ARG A 56 19.53 -1.48 -38.60
CA ARG A 56 20.10 -2.84 -38.60
C ARG A 56 19.04 -3.88 -38.94
N TYR A 57 17.83 -3.71 -38.42
CA TYR A 57 16.73 -4.62 -38.74
C TYR A 57 16.39 -4.59 -40.24
N ILE A 58 16.17 -3.40 -40.80
CA ILE A 58 15.82 -3.23 -42.21
C ILE A 58 16.93 -3.77 -43.11
N SER A 59 18.17 -3.35 -42.88
CA SER A 59 19.33 -3.77 -43.70
C SER A 59 19.58 -5.28 -43.65
N THR A 60 19.31 -5.93 -42.52
CA THR A 60 19.47 -7.39 -42.38
C THR A 60 18.37 -8.18 -43.09
N HIS A 61 17.17 -7.60 -43.27
CA HIS A 61 16.00 -8.30 -43.82
C HIS A 61 15.60 -7.78 -45.21
N LEU A 62 16.49 -7.09 -45.92
CA LEU A 62 16.19 -6.47 -47.22
C LEU A 62 15.60 -7.44 -48.25
N ASP A 63 16.15 -8.65 -48.35
CA ASP A 63 15.66 -9.66 -49.30
C ASP A 63 14.21 -10.02 -49.03
N THR A 64 13.86 -10.25 -47.75
CA THR A 64 12.48 -10.54 -47.32
C THR A 64 11.56 -9.36 -47.56
N LEU A 65 12.02 -8.14 -47.28
CA LEU A 65 11.24 -6.91 -47.43
C LEU A 65 10.98 -6.53 -48.89
N ASN A 66 11.87 -6.91 -49.80
CA ASN A 66 11.76 -6.65 -51.24
C ASN A 66 11.10 -7.80 -52.03
N THR A 67 10.80 -8.93 -51.39
CA THR A 67 10.11 -10.04 -52.04
C THR A 67 8.62 -9.71 -52.22
N GLU A 68 8.08 -9.96 -53.42
CA GLU A 68 6.63 -9.89 -53.64
C GLU A 68 5.92 -11.02 -52.89
N ALA A 69 4.86 -10.67 -52.16
CA ALA A 69 4.16 -11.61 -51.31
C ALA A 69 3.24 -12.55 -52.10
N PRO A 70 3.18 -13.85 -51.76
CA PRO A 70 2.09 -14.71 -52.20
C PRO A 70 0.78 -14.35 -51.48
N SER A 71 -0.31 -14.26 -52.23
CA SER A 71 -1.66 -14.10 -51.70
C SER A 71 -2.13 -15.37 -50.98
N GLY A 72 -2.46 -15.30 -49.69
CA GLY A 72 -2.94 -16.43 -48.91
C GLY A 72 -3.44 -16.05 -47.51
N THR A 73 -4.05 -17.02 -46.81
CA THR A 73 -4.56 -16.84 -45.44
C THR A 73 -3.42 -16.55 -44.45
N LEU A 74 -3.62 -15.56 -43.57
CA LEU A 74 -2.64 -15.21 -42.53
C LEU A 74 -2.57 -16.30 -41.46
N ASN A 75 -1.36 -16.64 -41.01
CA ASN A 75 -1.17 -17.47 -39.83
C ASN A 75 -1.38 -16.65 -38.54
N GLU A 76 -1.44 -17.33 -37.39
CA GLU A 76 -1.74 -16.71 -36.09
C GLU A 76 -0.78 -15.57 -35.70
N SER A 77 0.54 -15.76 -35.93
CA SER A 77 1.54 -14.72 -35.66
C SER A 77 1.42 -13.53 -36.61
N SER A 78 1.12 -13.78 -37.89
CA SER A 78 0.82 -12.75 -38.88
C SER A 78 -0.48 -12.01 -38.58
N LEU A 79 -1.53 -12.69 -38.09
CA LEU A 79 -2.78 -12.05 -37.64
C LEU A 79 -2.54 -11.13 -36.45
N THR A 80 -1.75 -11.59 -35.47
CA THR A 80 -1.39 -10.80 -34.29
C THR A 80 -0.66 -9.52 -34.67
N LEU A 81 0.38 -9.64 -35.51
CA LEU A 81 1.12 -8.48 -35.99
C LEU A 81 0.25 -7.57 -36.87
N HIS A 82 -0.60 -8.13 -37.73
CA HIS A 82 -1.54 -7.37 -38.56
C HIS A 82 -2.50 -6.53 -37.69
N ARG A 83 -3.09 -7.12 -36.65
CA ARG A 83 -3.90 -6.38 -35.65
C ARG A 83 -3.10 -5.24 -35.03
N ARG A 84 -1.86 -5.51 -34.62
CA ARG A 84 -0.99 -4.51 -33.99
C ARG A 84 -0.65 -3.33 -34.92
N ILE A 85 -0.45 -3.60 -36.22
CA ILE A 85 -0.25 -2.56 -37.24
C ILE A 85 -1.45 -1.60 -37.24
N HIS A 86 -2.67 -2.13 -37.38
CA HIS A 86 -3.90 -1.32 -37.43
C HIS A 86 -4.13 -0.54 -36.13
N GLN A 87 -3.92 -1.16 -34.97
CA GLN A 87 -3.99 -0.47 -33.68
C GLN A 87 -2.98 0.67 -33.57
N THR A 88 -1.77 0.46 -34.08
CA THR A 88 -0.71 1.48 -34.04
C THR A 88 -1.04 2.64 -34.95
N VAL A 89 -1.54 2.38 -36.17
CA VAL A 89 -2.01 3.41 -37.10
C VAL A 89 -3.14 4.22 -36.47
N ALA A 90 -4.20 3.56 -35.96
CA ALA A 90 -5.32 4.24 -35.30
C ALA A 90 -4.86 5.14 -34.14
N LYS A 91 -3.99 4.60 -33.27
CA LYS A 91 -3.44 5.33 -32.12
C LYS A 91 -2.58 6.51 -32.57
N VAL A 92 -1.70 6.33 -33.53
CA VAL A 92 -0.81 7.41 -34.00
C VAL A 92 -1.61 8.50 -34.72
N SER A 93 -2.52 8.15 -35.63
CA SER A 93 -3.38 9.10 -36.34
C SER A 93 -4.15 9.99 -35.34
N LYS A 94 -4.81 9.38 -34.35
CA LYS A 94 -5.54 10.13 -33.32
C LYS A 94 -4.62 11.06 -32.50
N ASN A 95 -3.43 10.59 -32.11
CA ASN A 95 -2.49 11.38 -31.30
C ASN A 95 -1.90 12.57 -32.06
N ILE A 96 -1.66 12.42 -33.37
CA ILE A 96 -1.18 13.51 -34.22
C ILE A 96 -2.29 14.53 -34.47
N GLU A 97 -3.49 14.08 -34.85
CA GLU A 97 -4.62 14.97 -35.20
C GLU A 97 -5.20 15.75 -34.03
N THR A 98 -5.29 15.14 -32.84
CA THR A 98 -6.01 15.77 -31.73
C THR A 98 -5.20 16.89 -31.08
N ASN A 99 -3.93 16.64 -30.73
CA ASN A 99 -3.12 17.56 -29.89
C ASN A 99 -1.61 17.50 -30.18
N PHE A 100 -1.14 16.93 -31.30
CA PHE A 100 0.30 16.75 -31.57
C PHE A 100 1.05 16.00 -30.45
N HIS A 101 0.46 14.95 -29.88
CA HIS A 101 1.07 14.12 -28.84
C HIS A 101 2.13 13.16 -29.43
N PHE A 102 3.19 13.72 -30.02
CA PHE A 102 4.24 12.98 -30.71
C PHE A 102 4.94 11.96 -29.81
N ASN A 103 5.07 12.23 -28.52
CA ASN A 103 5.64 11.30 -27.55
C ASN A 103 4.87 9.97 -27.47
N THR A 104 3.54 10.03 -27.40
CA THR A 104 2.68 8.83 -27.36
C THR A 104 2.63 8.14 -28.72
N ALA A 105 2.71 8.90 -29.82
CA ALA A 105 2.83 8.34 -31.16
C ALA A 105 4.14 7.56 -31.35
N ILE A 106 5.29 8.15 -30.98
CA ILE A 106 6.61 7.52 -31.04
C ILE A 106 6.66 6.26 -30.17
N SER A 107 6.09 6.31 -28.94
CA SER A 107 5.97 5.11 -28.09
C SER A 107 5.22 3.98 -28.79
N ALA A 108 4.10 4.27 -29.44
CA ALA A 108 3.31 3.26 -30.15
C ALA A 108 4.11 2.62 -31.31
N VAL A 109 4.85 3.43 -32.08
CA VAL A 109 5.73 2.91 -33.13
C VAL A 109 6.87 2.07 -32.57
N MET A 110 7.49 2.48 -31.46
CA MET A 110 8.53 1.71 -30.78
C MET A 110 7.99 0.36 -30.27
N GLU A 111 6.76 0.32 -29.75
CA GLU A 111 6.08 -0.91 -29.35
C GLU A 111 5.87 -1.84 -30.54
N LEU A 112 5.34 -1.34 -31.66
CA LEU A 112 5.16 -2.11 -32.90
C LEU A 112 6.50 -2.68 -33.41
N PHE A 113 7.56 -1.86 -33.40
CA PHE A 113 8.89 -2.33 -33.81
C PHE A 113 9.45 -3.40 -32.87
N ASN A 114 9.29 -3.26 -31.55
CA ASN A 114 9.76 -4.27 -30.61
C ASN A 114 9.02 -5.60 -30.80
N GLU A 115 7.70 -5.55 -31.02
CA GLU A 115 6.87 -6.73 -31.29
C GLU A 115 7.32 -7.42 -32.59
N LEU A 116 7.48 -6.66 -33.67
CA LEU A 116 8.05 -7.13 -34.93
C LEU A 116 9.40 -7.84 -34.71
N THR A 117 10.35 -7.19 -34.03
CA THR A 117 11.68 -7.80 -33.80
C THR A 117 11.63 -9.05 -32.93
N SER A 118 10.67 -9.14 -32.00
CA SER A 118 10.50 -10.31 -31.15
C SER A 118 9.99 -11.53 -31.93
N MET A 119 9.14 -11.29 -32.94
CA MET A 119 8.56 -12.33 -33.78
C MET A 119 9.52 -12.82 -34.88
N THR A 120 10.58 -12.07 -35.19
CA THR A 120 11.57 -12.43 -36.24
C THR A 120 12.95 -12.80 -35.70
N GLY A 121 13.17 -12.91 -34.39
CA GLY A 121 14.47 -13.25 -33.79
C GLY A 121 14.82 -14.75 -33.85
N GLU A 122 16.01 -15.13 -33.36
CA GLU A 122 16.53 -16.54 -33.35
C GLU A 122 15.63 -17.57 -32.65
N LYS A 123 14.61 -17.12 -31.90
CA LYS A 123 13.60 -17.97 -31.23
C LYS A 123 12.23 -17.99 -31.94
N GLY A 124 12.08 -17.26 -33.04
CA GLY A 124 10.84 -17.16 -33.80
C GLY A 124 10.65 -18.37 -34.72
N GLU A 125 10.17 -19.49 -34.16
CA GLU A 125 9.78 -20.69 -34.94
C GLU A 125 8.49 -20.51 -35.77
N ASN A 126 7.80 -19.38 -35.63
CA ASN A 126 6.55 -19.12 -36.35
C ASN A 126 6.83 -18.26 -37.58
N GLY A 127 6.85 -18.88 -38.76
CA GLY A 127 7.11 -18.23 -40.05
C GLY A 127 6.21 -17.02 -40.31
N LEU A 128 6.67 -15.83 -39.90
CA LEU A 128 6.00 -14.57 -40.20
C LEU A 128 5.98 -14.39 -41.72
N GLN A 129 4.80 -14.15 -42.27
CA GLN A 129 4.69 -13.98 -43.72
C GLN A 129 5.43 -12.69 -44.15
N PRO A 130 6.29 -12.76 -45.19
CA PRO A 130 7.05 -11.60 -45.69
C PRO A 130 6.19 -10.38 -45.97
N ALA A 131 4.94 -10.59 -46.42
CA ALA A 131 3.94 -9.55 -46.67
C ALA A 131 3.68 -8.66 -45.45
N ILE A 132 3.42 -9.30 -44.30
CA ILE A 132 3.07 -8.60 -43.06
C ILE A 132 4.31 -7.98 -42.44
N GLN A 133 5.48 -8.62 -42.57
CA GLN A 133 6.74 -8.03 -42.17
C GLN A 133 7.05 -6.75 -42.96
N ARG A 134 6.86 -6.78 -44.29
CA ARG A 134 7.00 -5.62 -45.17
C ARG A 134 5.99 -4.53 -44.81
N GLN A 135 4.72 -4.88 -44.62
CA GLN A 135 3.67 -3.96 -44.21
C GLN A 135 4.01 -3.27 -42.88
N ALA A 136 4.50 -4.01 -41.88
CA ALA A 136 4.89 -3.47 -40.59
C ALA A 136 6.02 -2.43 -40.75
N VAL A 137 7.06 -2.76 -41.51
CA VAL A 137 8.19 -1.84 -41.76
C VAL A 137 7.74 -0.60 -42.53
N GLN A 138 6.98 -0.75 -43.61
CA GLN A 138 6.44 0.37 -44.38
C GLN A 138 5.56 1.28 -43.51
N THR A 139 4.72 0.69 -42.67
CA THR A 139 3.89 1.44 -41.72
C THR A 139 4.74 2.20 -40.72
N ILE A 140 5.75 1.56 -40.11
CA ILE A 140 6.69 2.24 -39.19
C ILE A 140 7.35 3.44 -39.88
N LEU A 141 7.81 3.28 -41.13
CA LEU A 141 8.46 4.35 -41.88
C LEU A 141 7.50 5.51 -42.17
N LEU A 142 6.27 5.22 -42.61
CA LEU A 142 5.24 6.23 -42.86
C LEU A 142 4.86 6.99 -41.59
N LEU A 143 4.65 6.28 -40.47
CA LEU A 143 4.29 6.90 -39.20
C LEU A 143 5.43 7.74 -38.59
N LEU A 144 6.69 7.41 -38.89
CA LEU A 144 7.85 8.17 -38.44
C LEU A 144 8.27 9.30 -39.39
N SER A 145 7.75 9.35 -40.62
CA SER A 145 8.18 10.33 -41.62
C SER A 145 8.01 11.79 -41.19
N PRO A 146 6.97 12.19 -40.43
CA PRO A 146 6.87 13.57 -39.93
C PRO A 146 7.92 13.90 -38.85
N ILE A 147 8.49 12.87 -38.21
CA ILE A 147 9.34 12.98 -37.02
C ILE A 147 10.81 12.92 -37.44
N ILE A 148 11.21 11.93 -38.23
CA ILE A 148 12.59 11.68 -38.69
C ILE A 148 12.68 11.52 -40.22
N PRO A 149 12.40 12.61 -40.97
CA PRO A 149 12.14 12.54 -42.41
C PRO A 149 13.31 12.02 -43.24
N HIS A 150 14.55 12.36 -42.90
CA HIS A 150 15.72 12.01 -43.72
C HIS A 150 16.02 10.51 -43.66
N PHE A 151 16.02 9.96 -42.45
CA PHE A 151 16.17 8.54 -42.17
C PHE A 151 15.05 7.75 -42.85
N THR A 152 13.80 8.18 -42.70
CA THR A 152 12.68 7.46 -43.31
C THR A 152 12.70 7.52 -44.83
N ALA A 153 13.15 8.62 -45.43
CA ALA A 153 13.28 8.73 -46.89
C ALA A 153 14.31 7.76 -47.46
N GLU A 154 15.48 7.65 -46.81
CA GLU A 154 16.52 6.70 -47.22
C GLU A 154 16.07 5.24 -47.03
N MET A 155 15.49 4.91 -45.86
CA MET A 155 14.99 3.56 -45.60
C MET A 155 13.83 3.17 -46.52
N TRP A 156 12.96 4.11 -46.89
CA TRP A 156 11.85 3.90 -47.80
C TRP A 156 12.31 3.47 -49.19
N GLN A 157 13.35 4.13 -49.72
CA GLN A 157 13.97 3.73 -50.97
C GLN A 157 14.61 2.34 -50.87
N MET A 158 15.28 2.03 -49.76
CA MET A 158 15.89 0.71 -49.54
C MET A 158 14.89 -0.45 -49.55
N VAL A 159 13.66 -0.23 -49.08
CA VAL A 159 12.58 -1.23 -49.07
C VAL A 159 11.68 -1.20 -50.32
N GLY A 160 12.16 -0.59 -51.40
CA GLY A 160 11.49 -0.60 -52.71
C GLY A 160 10.31 0.35 -52.85
N GLY A 161 10.28 1.44 -52.06
CA GLY A 161 9.33 2.54 -52.26
C GLY A 161 9.52 3.21 -53.62
N GLN A 162 8.44 3.33 -54.41
CA GLN A 162 8.48 3.85 -55.78
C GLN A 162 8.52 5.39 -55.85
N GLU A 163 7.85 6.06 -54.92
CA GLU A 163 7.78 7.53 -54.83
C GLU A 163 8.51 8.04 -53.58
N ASP A 164 8.80 9.35 -53.56
CA ASP A 164 9.31 10.01 -52.36
C ASP A 164 8.31 9.80 -51.20
N ILE A 165 8.80 9.41 -50.02
CA ILE A 165 7.95 9.14 -48.87
C ILE A 165 7.10 10.35 -48.45
N SER A 166 7.54 11.57 -48.76
CA SER A 166 6.76 12.80 -48.52
C SER A 166 5.50 12.92 -49.38
N MET A 167 5.42 12.17 -50.48
CA MET A 167 4.25 12.08 -51.36
C MET A 167 3.38 10.85 -51.08
N ALA A 168 3.87 9.91 -50.26
CA ALA A 168 3.13 8.72 -49.90
C ALA A 168 1.90 9.06 -49.04
N LEU A 169 0.81 8.33 -49.26
CA LEU A 169 -0.40 8.49 -48.45
C LEU A 169 -0.16 8.02 -47.02
N TRP A 170 -0.81 8.69 -46.08
CA TRP A 170 -0.84 8.25 -44.69
C TRP A 170 -1.54 6.88 -44.59
N PRO A 171 -1.02 5.92 -43.80
CA PRO A 171 -1.62 4.60 -43.71
C PRO A 171 -3.03 4.68 -43.10
N GLU A 172 -3.98 3.98 -43.70
CA GLU A 172 -5.32 3.76 -43.14
C GLU A 172 -5.32 2.51 -42.24
N TYR A 173 -6.27 2.46 -41.30
CA TYR A 173 -6.46 1.30 -40.43
C TYR A 173 -7.85 0.69 -40.59
N ASP A 174 -7.92 -0.62 -40.39
CA ASP A 174 -9.16 -1.40 -40.35
C ASP A 174 -9.64 -1.51 -38.90
N GLU A 175 -10.85 -1.00 -38.63
CA GLU A 175 -11.48 -1.01 -37.31
C GLU A 175 -11.73 -2.43 -36.79
N GLU A 176 -12.12 -3.37 -37.65
CA GLU A 176 -12.37 -4.77 -37.24
C GLU A 176 -11.04 -5.45 -36.90
N ALA A 177 -10.01 -5.22 -37.72
CA ALA A 177 -8.68 -5.76 -37.46
C ALA A 177 -8.03 -5.16 -36.20
N ALA A 178 -8.43 -3.97 -35.75
CA ALA A 178 -7.87 -3.29 -34.59
C ALA A 178 -8.49 -3.69 -33.23
N GLN A 179 -9.66 -4.35 -33.22
CA GLN A 179 -10.35 -4.72 -31.98
C GLN A 179 -9.56 -5.75 -31.14
N GLU A 180 -9.54 -5.56 -29.82
CA GLU A 180 -9.05 -6.57 -28.89
C GLU A 180 -10.09 -7.69 -28.76
N GLU A 181 -9.68 -8.94 -28.96
CA GLU A 181 -10.57 -10.10 -28.73
C GLU A 181 -10.77 -10.35 -27.22
N MET A 182 -9.79 -10.00 -26.39
CA MET A 182 -9.77 -10.24 -24.95
C MET A 182 -9.28 -9.01 -24.18
N LEU A 183 -10.05 -8.54 -23.21
CA LEU A 183 -9.72 -7.48 -22.27
C LEU A 183 -9.14 -8.05 -20.97
N THR A 184 -8.13 -7.39 -20.41
CA THR A 184 -7.66 -7.67 -19.05
C THR A 184 -8.40 -6.81 -18.03
N ILE A 185 -9.27 -7.42 -17.24
CA ILE A 185 -10.00 -6.75 -16.15
C ILE A 185 -9.24 -6.92 -14.84
N VAL A 186 -9.01 -5.80 -14.14
CA VAL A 186 -8.35 -5.78 -12.84
C VAL A 186 -9.40 -5.81 -11.73
N ILE A 187 -9.34 -6.84 -10.87
CA ILE A 187 -10.25 -6.96 -9.72
C ILE A 187 -9.57 -6.39 -8.48
N GLN A 188 -10.25 -5.44 -7.83
CA GLN A 188 -9.77 -4.78 -6.62
C GLN A 188 -10.72 -5.02 -5.45
N ILE A 189 -10.14 -5.21 -4.25
CA ILE A 189 -10.90 -5.27 -2.98
C ILE A 189 -10.34 -4.20 -2.06
N ASN A 190 -11.20 -3.28 -1.62
CA ASN A 190 -10.84 -2.12 -0.79
C ASN A 190 -9.70 -1.28 -1.42
N GLY A 191 -9.78 -1.03 -2.74
CA GLY A 191 -8.82 -0.23 -3.50
C GLY A 191 -7.45 -0.88 -3.70
N LYS A 192 -7.32 -2.18 -3.42
CA LYS A 192 -6.08 -2.96 -3.66
C LYS A 192 -6.31 -3.99 -4.74
N LEU A 193 -5.41 -4.06 -5.71
CA LEU A 193 -5.37 -5.10 -6.73
C LEU A 193 -5.23 -6.48 -6.08
N ARG A 194 -6.19 -7.37 -6.35
CA ARG A 194 -6.24 -8.74 -5.79
C ARG A 194 -6.11 -9.81 -6.86
N SER A 195 -6.74 -9.60 -8.01
CA SER A 195 -6.63 -10.49 -9.16
C SER A 195 -6.73 -9.71 -10.48
N LYS A 196 -6.42 -10.39 -11.57
CA LYS A 196 -6.65 -9.95 -12.94
C LYS A 196 -7.27 -11.12 -13.70
N ILE A 197 -8.31 -10.87 -14.47
CA ILE A 197 -8.96 -11.87 -15.31
C ILE A 197 -8.95 -11.41 -16.77
N GLU A 198 -8.73 -12.33 -17.69
CA GLU A 198 -8.86 -12.08 -19.12
C GLU A 198 -10.25 -12.51 -19.57
N VAL A 199 -10.99 -11.59 -20.19
CA VAL A 199 -12.39 -11.76 -20.59
C VAL A 199 -12.57 -11.33 -22.05
N PRO A 200 -13.50 -11.92 -22.80
CA PRO A 200 -13.84 -11.42 -24.13
C PRO A 200 -14.25 -9.94 -24.09
N ALA A 201 -13.92 -9.19 -25.13
CA ALA A 201 -14.25 -7.75 -25.17
C ALA A 201 -15.76 -7.47 -25.21
N ASP A 202 -16.56 -8.45 -25.62
CA ASP A 202 -18.03 -8.41 -25.69
C ASP A 202 -18.72 -9.01 -24.45
N ILE A 203 -17.97 -9.35 -23.39
CA ILE A 203 -18.56 -9.92 -22.17
C ILE A 203 -19.57 -8.94 -21.54
N ASP A 204 -20.73 -9.44 -21.15
CA ASP A 204 -21.71 -8.66 -20.40
C ASP A 204 -21.34 -8.54 -18.91
N ASP A 205 -21.89 -7.51 -18.27
CA ASP A 205 -21.61 -7.19 -16.85
C ASP A 205 -21.94 -8.35 -15.90
N SER A 206 -22.99 -9.14 -16.18
CA SER A 206 -23.40 -10.24 -15.30
C SER A 206 -22.38 -11.37 -15.33
N ASN A 207 -21.96 -11.78 -16.52
CA ASN A 207 -20.93 -12.80 -16.71
C ASN A 207 -19.55 -12.33 -16.18
N LEU A 208 -19.24 -11.04 -16.32
CA LEU A 208 -18.01 -10.47 -15.74
C LEU A 208 -18.02 -10.53 -14.21
N GLN A 209 -19.15 -10.20 -13.58
CA GLN A 209 -19.32 -10.29 -12.13
C GLN A 209 -19.19 -11.73 -11.63
N GLU A 210 -19.82 -12.68 -12.31
CA GLU A 210 -19.74 -14.10 -11.96
C GLU A 210 -18.29 -14.61 -12.03
N ARG A 211 -17.56 -14.28 -13.10
CA ARG A 211 -16.13 -14.64 -13.23
C ARG A 211 -15.27 -13.99 -12.15
N ALA A 212 -15.58 -12.76 -11.74
CA ALA A 212 -14.86 -12.10 -10.66
C ALA A 212 -15.14 -12.73 -9.29
N LEU A 213 -16.38 -13.16 -9.03
CA LEU A 213 -16.79 -13.79 -7.76
C LEU A 213 -16.35 -15.24 -7.62
N THR A 214 -16.11 -15.93 -8.73
CA THR A 214 -15.62 -17.31 -8.78
C THR A 214 -14.10 -17.43 -8.81
N ASP A 215 -13.37 -16.30 -8.88
CA ASP A 215 -11.90 -16.27 -8.80
C ASP A 215 -11.41 -16.76 -7.42
N GLU A 216 -10.57 -17.79 -7.39
CA GLU A 216 -10.07 -18.41 -6.16
C GLU A 216 -9.35 -17.43 -5.23
N LYS A 217 -8.59 -16.47 -5.79
CA LYS A 217 -7.89 -15.46 -4.99
C LYS A 217 -8.90 -14.50 -4.37
N ILE A 218 -9.96 -14.15 -5.10
CA ILE A 218 -11.05 -13.30 -4.62
C ILE A 218 -11.86 -14.00 -3.53
N LEU A 219 -12.19 -15.28 -3.69
CA LEU A 219 -12.90 -16.08 -2.69
C LEU A 219 -12.17 -16.08 -1.33
N HIS A 220 -10.83 -16.13 -1.32
CA HIS A 220 -10.04 -16.01 -0.10
C HIS A 220 -10.24 -14.67 0.65
N PHE A 221 -10.59 -13.59 -0.06
CA PHE A 221 -10.85 -12.27 0.53
C PHE A 221 -12.32 -12.02 0.85
N LEU A 222 -13.23 -12.80 0.26
CA LEU A 222 -14.68 -12.72 0.51
C LEU A 222 -15.14 -13.65 1.65
N GLY A 223 -14.27 -14.55 2.10
CA GLY A 223 -14.53 -15.53 3.16
C GLY A 223 -14.40 -15.01 4.61
N ASP A 224 -14.28 -15.98 5.53
CA ASP A 224 -14.30 -15.82 6.98
C ASP A 224 -13.26 -14.83 7.54
N THR A 225 -13.48 -14.43 8.81
CA THR A 225 -12.54 -13.61 9.56
C THR A 225 -11.14 -14.23 9.51
N PRO A 226 -10.09 -13.48 9.14
CA PRO A 226 -8.75 -14.04 8.96
C PRO A 226 -8.29 -14.82 10.19
N GLU A 227 -7.76 -16.02 10.00
CA GLU A 227 -7.31 -16.90 11.10
C GLU A 227 -6.35 -16.19 12.06
N LYS A 228 -5.43 -15.38 11.53
CA LYS A 228 -4.51 -14.54 12.32
C LYS A 228 -5.22 -13.57 13.25
N THR A 229 -6.38 -13.05 12.85
CA THR A 229 -7.21 -12.17 13.70
C THR A 229 -7.88 -12.97 14.81
N LEU A 230 -8.38 -14.18 14.51
CA LEU A 230 -8.96 -15.07 15.53
C LEU A 230 -7.91 -15.55 16.53
N GLN A 231 -6.67 -15.81 16.09
CA GLN A 231 -5.56 -16.15 16.97
C GLN A 231 -5.25 -15.05 18.00
N MET A 232 -5.53 -13.78 17.69
CA MET A 232 -5.37 -12.68 18.66
C MET A 232 -6.39 -12.70 19.81
N LEU A 233 -7.44 -13.51 19.70
CA LEU A 233 -8.48 -13.69 20.73
C LEU A 233 -8.18 -14.85 21.68
N GLN A 234 -7.05 -15.55 21.49
CA GLN A 234 -6.62 -16.59 22.43
C GLN A 234 -6.32 -15.96 23.80
N SER A 235 -6.84 -16.58 24.85
CA SER A 235 -6.67 -16.18 26.24
C SER A 235 -6.77 -17.41 27.15
N CYS A 236 -6.39 -17.28 28.43
CA CYS A 236 -6.49 -18.34 29.43
C CYS A 236 -7.33 -17.92 30.65
N LYS A 237 -7.60 -18.88 31.55
CA LYS A 237 -8.42 -18.64 32.75
C LYS A 237 -7.76 -17.62 33.68
N GLU A 238 -6.44 -17.64 33.77
CA GLU A 238 -5.63 -16.76 34.63
C GLU A 238 -5.63 -15.30 34.15
N GLU A 239 -5.98 -15.05 32.89
CA GLU A 239 -6.11 -13.69 32.34
C GLU A 239 -7.50 -13.08 32.59
N ARG A 240 -8.47 -13.86 33.10
CA ARG A 240 -9.81 -13.34 33.37
C ARG A 240 -9.83 -12.44 34.62
N PRO A 241 -10.54 -11.30 34.57
CA PRO A 241 -11.40 -10.85 33.48
C PRO A 241 -10.63 -10.31 32.27
N VAL A 242 -11.03 -10.71 31.06
CA VAL A 242 -10.42 -10.29 29.79
C VAL A 242 -11.39 -9.45 28.95
N ALA A 243 -10.87 -8.35 28.41
CA ALA A 243 -11.59 -7.47 27.50
C ALA A 243 -11.08 -7.64 26.06
N PHE A 244 -11.98 -7.90 25.11
CA PHE A 244 -11.63 -7.87 23.68
C PHE A 244 -12.03 -6.53 23.07
N GLN A 245 -11.04 -5.83 22.53
CA GLN A 245 -11.23 -4.47 22.02
C GLN A 245 -11.42 -4.46 20.49
N LEU A 246 -12.55 -3.92 20.04
CA LEU A 246 -12.86 -3.64 18.64
C LEU A 246 -12.39 -2.25 18.24
N PHE A 247 -12.00 -2.09 16.96
CA PHE A 247 -11.80 -0.79 16.35
C PHE A 247 -12.32 -0.80 14.91
N GLY A 248 -12.99 0.29 14.53
CA GLY A 248 -13.61 0.40 13.21
C GLY A 248 -14.42 1.69 13.11
N SER A 249 -14.94 1.97 11.93
CA SER A 249 -15.77 3.14 11.64
C SER A 249 -17.07 2.78 10.91
N ASP A 250 -17.22 1.52 10.53
CA ASP A 250 -18.39 0.99 9.85
C ASP A 250 -19.25 0.22 10.86
N THR A 251 -20.50 0.65 11.00
CA THR A 251 -21.43 0.15 12.01
C THR A 251 -21.77 -1.32 11.82
N GLU A 252 -22.01 -1.76 10.58
CA GLU A 252 -22.37 -3.15 10.28
C GLU A 252 -21.21 -4.10 10.49
N ILE A 253 -20.00 -3.69 10.10
CA ILE A 253 -18.78 -4.46 10.37
C ILE A 253 -18.53 -4.57 11.87
N MET A 254 -18.69 -3.50 12.64
CA MET A 254 -18.52 -3.53 14.10
C MET A 254 -19.55 -4.46 14.75
N ALA A 255 -20.81 -4.42 14.33
CA ALA A 255 -21.87 -5.32 14.81
C ALA A 255 -21.56 -6.80 14.51
N ARG A 256 -21.16 -7.12 13.28
CA ARG A 256 -20.75 -8.49 12.90
C ARG A 256 -19.53 -8.97 13.68
N ALA A 257 -18.54 -8.09 13.87
CA ALA A 257 -17.36 -8.41 14.67
C ALA A 257 -17.75 -8.75 16.13
N THR A 258 -18.70 -8.01 16.71
CA THR A 258 -19.26 -8.33 18.04
C THR A 258 -19.89 -9.72 18.08
N THR A 259 -20.70 -10.09 17.07
CA THR A 259 -21.27 -11.45 16.99
C THR A 259 -20.19 -12.53 16.99
N ILE A 260 -19.09 -12.31 16.27
CA ILE A 260 -17.95 -13.24 16.29
C ILE A 260 -17.31 -13.30 17.68
N LEU A 261 -17.10 -12.16 18.34
CA LEU A 261 -16.52 -12.11 19.68
C LEU A 261 -17.35 -12.85 20.73
N ASN A 262 -18.68 -12.85 20.61
CA ASN A 262 -19.56 -13.57 21.53
C ASN A 262 -19.21 -15.07 21.65
N ASN A 263 -18.72 -15.69 20.57
CA ASN A 263 -18.32 -17.11 20.57
C ASN A 263 -17.10 -17.38 21.46
N PHE A 264 -16.30 -16.36 21.76
CA PHE A 264 -15.11 -16.45 22.62
C PHE A 264 -15.40 -16.10 24.09
N LYS A 265 -16.65 -15.73 24.42
CA LYS A 265 -17.11 -15.45 25.79
C LYS A 265 -16.20 -14.48 26.58
N PRO A 266 -15.88 -13.29 26.04
CA PRO A 266 -15.12 -12.29 26.78
C PRO A 266 -15.88 -11.85 28.04
N ASP A 267 -15.16 -11.35 29.05
CA ASP A 267 -15.79 -10.71 30.21
C ASP A 267 -16.30 -9.30 29.85
N ILE A 268 -15.64 -8.63 28.90
CA ILE A 268 -15.96 -7.29 28.42
C ILE A 268 -15.70 -7.19 26.91
N ILE A 269 -16.58 -6.51 26.17
CA ILE A 269 -16.27 -6.04 24.81
C ILE A 269 -15.99 -4.55 24.86
N ASP A 270 -14.79 -4.13 24.47
CA ASP A 270 -14.39 -2.71 24.50
C ASP A 270 -14.39 -2.10 23.10
N ILE A 271 -14.80 -0.83 22.97
CA ILE A 271 -14.76 -0.10 21.70
C ILE A 271 -13.66 0.97 21.74
N ASN A 272 -12.69 0.87 20.83
CA ASN A 272 -11.63 1.85 20.70
C ASN A 272 -12.10 3.09 19.94
N MET A 273 -12.27 4.19 20.69
CA MET A 273 -12.52 5.53 20.16
C MET A 273 -11.41 6.52 20.58
N GLY A 274 -10.20 6.02 20.84
CA GLY A 274 -9.10 6.81 21.42
C GLY A 274 -7.76 6.69 20.71
N CYS A 275 -7.60 5.80 19.73
CA CYS A 275 -6.32 5.62 19.03
C CYS A 275 -5.99 6.82 18.11
N PRO A 276 -4.84 7.51 18.30
CA PRO A 276 -4.47 8.67 17.48
C PRO A 276 -3.70 8.30 16.19
N VAL A 277 -3.44 7.01 15.95
CA VAL A 277 -2.59 6.54 14.85
C VAL A 277 -3.21 6.93 13.50
N ARG A 278 -2.44 7.65 12.67
CA ARG A 278 -2.90 8.18 11.38
C ARG A 278 -3.57 7.15 10.47
N LYS A 279 -3.07 5.91 10.44
CA LYS A 279 -3.65 4.82 9.65
C LYS A 279 -5.06 4.42 10.10
N VAL A 280 -5.35 4.57 11.39
CA VAL A 280 -6.66 4.28 11.99
C VAL A 280 -7.59 5.48 11.78
N THR A 281 -7.12 6.68 12.13
CA THR A 281 -7.94 7.90 12.07
C THR A 281 -8.29 8.33 10.65
N ARG A 282 -7.42 8.08 9.65
CA ARG A 282 -7.73 8.34 8.23
C ARG A 282 -8.93 7.51 7.72
N LYS A 283 -9.23 6.38 8.37
CA LYS A 283 -10.42 5.56 8.06
C LYS A 283 -11.66 5.99 8.83
N GLY A 284 -11.59 7.08 9.62
CA GLY A 284 -12.68 7.53 10.49
C GLY A 284 -12.81 6.74 11.79
N ALA A 285 -11.85 5.88 12.14
CA ALA A 285 -11.88 5.05 13.36
C ALA A 285 -11.00 5.62 14.48
N GLY A 286 -11.06 5.03 15.68
CA GLY A 286 -10.25 5.45 16.82
C GLY A 286 -10.62 6.88 17.26
N ALA A 287 -9.63 7.73 17.52
CA ALA A 287 -9.88 9.09 18.00
C ALA A 287 -10.65 9.98 17.00
N ALA A 288 -10.74 9.59 15.72
CA ALA A 288 -11.55 10.31 14.74
C ALA A 288 -13.05 10.24 15.04
N LEU A 289 -13.52 9.19 15.73
CA LEU A 289 -14.93 9.07 16.13
C LEU A 289 -15.34 10.15 17.14
N MET A 290 -14.39 10.73 17.90
CA MET A 290 -14.67 11.87 18.77
C MET A 290 -15.06 13.15 18.00
N ALA A 291 -14.67 13.25 16.72
CA ALA A 291 -15.08 14.34 15.84
C ALA A 291 -16.41 14.05 15.11
N SER A 292 -16.96 12.83 15.27
CA SER A 292 -18.16 12.37 14.58
C SER A 292 -19.15 11.70 15.55
N PRO A 293 -19.75 12.44 16.51
CA PRO A 293 -20.58 11.87 17.58
C PRO A 293 -21.73 10.99 17.08
N LYS A 294 -22.42 11.40 16.00
CA LYS A 294 -23.50 10.60 15.40
C LYS A 294 -23.03 9.21 14.96
N ARG A 295 -21.87 9.12 14.32
CA ARG A 295 -21.27 7.85 13.92
C ARG A 295 -20.84 7.02 15.14
N ALA A 296 -20.32 7.68 16.18
CA ALA A 296 -19.97 7.00 17.42
C ALA A 296 -21.21 6.38 18.09
N GLU A 297 -22.31 7.13 18.17
CA GLU A 297 -23.60 6.65 18.68
C GLU A 297 -24.08 5.41 17.91
N GLU A 298 -24.12 5.48 16.57
CA GLU A 298 -24.53 4.35 15.73
C GLU A 298 -23.70 3.09 16.02
N ILE A 299 -22.39 3.24 16.15
CA ILE A 299 -21.48 2.12 16.45
C ILE A 299 -21.70 1.57 17.87
N ILE A 300 -21.80 2.44 18.89
CA ILE A 300 -21.96 1.99 20.27
C ILE A 300 -23.28 1.23 20.42
N ARG A 301 -24.40 1.78 19.92
CA ARG A 301 -25.70 1.11 19.98
C ARG A 301 -25.68 -0.25 19.30
N ALA A 302 -25.10 -0.34 18.10
CA ALA A 302 -25.01 -1.59 17.37
C ALA A 302 -24.17 -2.64 18.10
N VAL A 303 -23.03 -2.24 18.69
CA VAL A 303 -22.19 -3.17 19.46
C VAL A 303 -22.87 -3.59 20.76
N VAL A 304 -23.50 -2.66 21.50
CA VAL A 304 -24.27 -2.97 22.72
C VAL A 304 -25.40 -3.95 22.42
N GLN A 305 -26.17 -3.70 21.36
CA GLN A 305 -27.29 -4.56 20.97
C GLN A 305 -26.85 -5.98 20.62
N MET A 306 -25.69 -6.15 19.98
CA MET A 306 -25.19 -7.45 19.54
C MET A 306 -24.37 -8.19 20.59
N SER A 307 -23.93 -7.53 21.66
CA SER A 307 -23.00 -8.12 22.63
C SER A 307 -23.69 -9.03 23.64
N CYS A 308 -23.05 -10.14 23.99
CA CYS A 308 -23.43 -10.97 25.14
C CYS A 308 -22.71 -10.60 26.44
N ALA A 309 -21.84 -9.59 26.43
CA ALA A 309 -21.04 -9.14 27.57
C ALA A 309 -21.21 -7.62 27.79
N PRO A 310 -20.90 -7.09 28.97
CA PRO A 310 -20.85 -5.63 29.19
C PRO A 310 -19.94 -4.95 28.16
N VAL A 311 -20.44 -3.86 27.58
CA VAL A 311 -19.68 -3.09 26.57
C VAL A 311 -19.06 -1.88 27.22
N SER A 312 -17.75 -1.69 27.05
CA SER A 312 -17.05 -0.46 27.45
C SER A 312 -16.60 0.37 26.27
N VAL A 313 -16.40 1.67 26.48
CA VAL A 313 -15.90 2.58 25.43
C VAL A 313 -14.66 3.31 25.93
N LYS A 314 -13.56 3.23 25.18
CA LYS A 314 -12.31 3.92 25.50
C LYS A 314 -12.05 5.09 24.56
N PHE A 315 -11.99 6.29 25.10
CA PHE A 315 -11.79 7.53 24.33
C PHE A 315 -10.78 8.48 24.99
N ARG A 316 -10.68 9.71 24.47
CA ARG A 316 -9.71 10.75 24.84
C ARG A 316 -10.40 12.00 25.38
N ARG A 317 -9.63 13.02 25.75
CA ARG A 317 -10.20 14.32 26.16
C ARG A 317 -11.01 15.04 25.05
N GLY A 318 -10.68 14.76 23.78
CA GLY A 318 -11.29 15.34 22.60
C GLY A 318 -10.28 15.44 21.45
N VAL A 319 -10.61 16.20 20.39
CA VAL A 319 -9.76 16.30 19.19
C VAL A 319 -8.49 17.13 19.46
N ASN A 320 -8.66 18.31 20.03
CA ASN A 320 -7.59 19.20 20.47
C ASN A 320 -8.04 20.03 21.68
N GLU A 321 -7.18 20.90 22.20
CA GLU A 321 -7.48 21.72 23.40
C GLU A 321 -8.74 22.59 23.26
N ASN A 322 -9.01 23.11 22.06
CA ASN A 322 -10.15 24.01 21.80
C ASN A 322 -11.45 23.25 21.52
N THR A 323 -11.38 21.93 21.35
CA THR A 323 -12.51 21.06 20.95
C THR A 323 -12.58 19.83 21.85
N ALA A 324 -12.20 20.02 23.11
CA ALA A 324 -12.38 19.00 24.14
C ALA A 324 -13.87 18.75 24.34
N ASN A 325 -14.31 17.50 24.20
CA ASN A 325 -15.71 17.08 24.31
C ASN A 325 -15.86 15.82 25.17
N CYS A 326 -14.92 15.60 26.12
CA CYS A 326 -14.90 14.40 26.97
C CYS A 326 -16.21 14.16 27.74
N ILE A 327 -16.85 15.23 28.20
CA ILE A 327 -18.09 15.17 28.98
C ILE A 327 -19.28 14.74 28.11
N ASP A 328 -19.56 15.48 27.04
CA ASP A 328 -20.66 15.17 26.12
C ASP A 328 -20.51 13.78 25.51
N PHE A 329 -19.27 13.39 25.18
CA PHE A 329 -18.98 12.06 24.63
C PHE A 329 -19.19 10.93 25.66
N ALA A 330 -18.91 11.20 26.94
CA ALA A 330 -19.16 10.26 28.02
C ALA A 330 -20.67 10.00 28.21
N GLN A 331 -21.45 11.07 28.24
CA GLN A 331 -22.91 11.01 28.35
C GLN A 331 -23.53 10.30 27.14
N LEU A 332 -23.07 10.62 25.93
CA LEU A 332 -23.46 9.90 24.72
C LEU A 332 -23.20 8.39 24.84
N ALA A 333 -22.01 7.99 25.32
CA ALA A 333 -21.68 6.58 25.48
C ALA A 333 -22.60 5.88 26.50
N GLU A 334 -22.90 6.54 27.62
CA GLU A 334 -23.85 6.08 28.63
C GLU A 334 -25.27 5.93 28.06
N ASP A 335 -25.79 6.94 27.36
CA ASP A 335 -27.10 6.93 26.71
C ASP A 335 -27.23 5.86 25.61
N CYS A 336 -26.10 5.44 25.05
CA CYS A 336 -26.02 4.34 24.09
C CYS A 336 -25.96 2.96 24.74
N GLY A 337 -25.87 2.88 26.07
CA GLY A 337 -25.87 1.63 26.84
C GLY A 337 -24.49 1.09 27.17
N ALA A 338 -23.42 1.88 27.08
CA ALA A 338 -22.11 1.46 27.58
C ALA A 338 -22.17 1.19 29.08
N SER A 339 -21.59 0.07 29.53
CA SER A 339 -21.56 -0.34 30.92
C SER A 339 -20.41 0.29 31.72
N ALA A 340 -19.37 0.79 31.03
CA ALA A 340 -18.26 1.53 31.62
C ALA A 340 -17.54 2.36 30.55
N ILE A 341 -16.82 3.41 30.96
CA ILE A 341 -16.02 4.23 30.06
C ILE A 341 -14.58 4.37 30.54
N THR A 342 -13.63 4.41 29.60
CA THR A 342 -12.24 4.74 29.89
C THR A 342 -11.83 6.04 29.23
N VAL A 343 -11.41 7.03 30.03
CA VAL A 343 -11.02 8.35 29.54
C VAL A 343 -9.51 8.51 29.63
N HIS A 344 -8.84 8.69 28.48
CA HIS A 344 -7.45 9.12 28.46
C HIS A 344 -7.35 10.64 28.52
N GLY A 345 -6.67 11.16 29.55
CA GLY A 345 -6.57 12.60 29.84
C GLY A 345 -5.79 13.44 28.82
N ARG A 346 -5.44 12.91 27.64
CA ARG A 346 -4.89 13.70 26.53
C ARG A 346 -5.86 13.78 25.38
N THR A 347 -5.80 14.88 24.64
CA THR A 347 -6.48 15.05 23.35
C THR A 347 -5.87 14.14 22.28
N TRP A 348 -6.55 14.03 21.14
CA TRP A 348 -6.03 13.35 19.96
C TRP A 348 -4.76 14.04 19.45
N SER A 349 -4.76 15.36 19.28
CA SER A 349 -3.62 16.12 18.74
C SER A 349 -2.35 15.98 19.57
N GLN A 350 -2.47 15.85 20.90
CA GLN A 350 -1.35 15.59 21.79
C GLN A 350 -0.72 14.20 21.57
N ALA A 351 -1.49 13.21 21.13
CA ALA A 351 -1.08 11.81 21.07
C ALA A 351 -0.45 11.31 22.39
N PHE A 352 0.88 11.43 22.52
CA PHE A 352 1.67 11.04 23.69
C PHE A 352 2.53 12.18 24.28
N THR A 353 2.44 13.40 23.74
CA THR A 353 3.13 14.60 24.26
C THR A 353 2.33 15.27 25.37
N GLY A 354 2.96 16.19 26.12
CA GLY A 354 2.34 16.83 27.27
C GLY A 354 2.00 15.85 28.41
N ASN A 355 1.17 16.30 29.34
CA ASN A 355 0.70 15.50 30.48
C ASN A 355 -0.79 15.17 30.33
N ALA A 356 -1.21 14.03 30.87
CA ALA A 356 -2.62 13.71 30.98
C ALA A 356 -3.31 14.64 32.00
N ASP A 357 -4.38 15.28 31.55
CA ASP A 357 -5.29 16.08 32.35
C ASP A 357 -6.25 15.15 33.11
N TRP A 358 -6.02 15.03 34.42
CA TRP A 358 -6.86 14.24 35.33
C TRP A 358 -8.06 15.03 35.87
N ASP A 359 -8.10 16.35 35.66
CA ASP A 359 -9.22 17.19 36.08
C ASP A 359 -10.41 17.03 35.11
N CYS A 360 -10.19 16.93 33.78
CA CYS A 360 -11.27 16.53 32.85
C CYS A 360 -11.82 15.13 33.21
N ILE A 361 -10.99 14.20 33.66
CA ILE A 361 -11.48 12.87 34.10
C ILE A 361 -12.39 13.00 35.32
N ALA A 362 -12.01 13.84 36.29
CA ALA A 362 -12.84 14.13 37.46
C ALA A 362 -14.19 14.75 37.07
N GLN A 363 -14.17 15.69 36.12
CA GLN A 363 -15.40 16.30 35.59
C GLN A 363 -16.29 15.27 34.88
N VAL A 364 -15.72 14.32 34.14
CA VAL A 364 -16.50 13.23 33.52
C VAL A 364 -17.16 12.36 34.59
N VAL A 365 -16.45 12.00 35.66
CA VAL A 365 -17.00 11.22 36.79
C VAL A 365 -18.23 11.88 37.39
N GLU A 366 -18.27 13.21 37.48
CA GLU A 366 -19.41 13.96 38.02
C GLU A 366 -20.63 13.99 37.09
N LYS A 367 -20.49 13.56 35.83
CA LYS A 367 -21.48 13.79 34.76
C LYS A 367 -22.12 12.52 34.22
N VAL A 368 -21.64 11.35 34.61
CA VAL A 368 -22.18 10.04 34.24
C VAL A 368 -22.41 9.18 35.49
N SER A 369 -23.32 8.21 35.40
CA SER A 369 -23.61 7.26 36.48
C SER A 369 -22.82 5.96 36.35
N ILE A 370 -22.40 5.61 35.13
CA ILE A 370 -21.58 4.42 34.87
C ILE A 370 -20.12 4.57 35.36
N PRO A 371 -19.43 3.46 35.69
CA PRO A 371 -18.04 3.48 36.12
C PRO A 371 -17.10 4.14 35.11
N VAL A 372 -16.34 5.13 35.57
CA VAL A 372 -15.28 5.79 34.80
C VAL A 372 -13.91 5.23 35.19
N ILE A 373 -13.11 4.89 34.19
CA ILE A 373 -11.74 4.40 34.32
C ILE A 373 -10.79 5.51 33.85
N GLY A 374 -9.97 6.04 34.75
CA GLY A 374 -9.01 7.09 34.42
C GLY A 374 -7.74 6.51 33.77
N ASN A 375 -7.21 7.19 32.74
CA ASN A 375 -6.02 6.71 32.04
C ASN A 375 -5.06 7.86 31.68
N GLY A 376 -3.77 7.66 31.95
CA GLY A 376 -2.72 8.56 31.49
C GLY A 376 -1.56 8.71 32.47
N ASP A 377 -0.35 8.51 31.97
CA ASP A 377 0.93 8.81 32.65
C ASP A 377 1.25 8.09 33.96
N ILE A 378 0.45 7.11 34.35
CA ILE A 378 0.70 6.28 35.53
C ILE A 378 1.93 5.38 35.36
N LYS A 379 2.84 5.46 36.33
CA LYS A 379 4.10 4.69 36.37
C LYS A 379 4.28 3.85 37.63
N SER A 380 3.38 3.94 38.61
CA SER A 380 3.43 3.14 39.84
C SER A 380 2.05 2.89 40.44
N PHE A 381 1.94 1.87 41.30
CA PHE A 381 0.73 1.57 42.07
C PHE A 381 0.29 2.76 42.94
N HIS A 382 1.24 3.40 43.63
CA HIS A 382 0.98 4.55 44.48
C HIS A 382 0.46 5.76 43.70
N GLU A 383 1.06 6.06 42.54
CA GLU A 383 0.57 7.11 41.64
C GLU A 383 -0.83 6.80 41.13
N ALA A 384 -1.10 5.53 40.75
CA ALA A 384 -2.44 5.10 40.34
C ALA A 384 -3.46 5.38 41.45
N HIS A 385 -3.13 5.04 42.70
CA HIS A 385 -4.00 5.24 43.85
C HIS A 385 -4.24 6.73 44.17
N GLN A 386 -3.21 7.58 44.03
CA GLN A 386 -3.35 9.03 44.16
C GLN A 386 -4.29 9.59 43.09
N ARG A 387 -4.13 9.17 41.84
CA ARG A 387 -4.97 9.62 40.71
C ARG A 387 -6.40 9.12 40.80
N LEU A 388 -6.59 7.90 41.30
CA LEU A 388 -7.92 7.33 41.59
C LEU A 388 -8.66 8.20 42.62
N LYS A 389 -8.00 8.57 43.72
CA LYS A 389 -8.59 9.47 44.74
C LYS A 389 -8.87 10.86 44.21
N HIS A 390 -7.92 11.44 43.46
CA HIS A 390 -8.03 12.77 42.88
C HIS A 390 -9.24 12.90 41.95
N ALA A 391 -9.34 12.00 40.97
CA ALA A 391 -10.41 12.05 39.98
C ALA A 391 -11.70 11.37 40.44
N ARG A 392 -11.69 10.69 41.60
CA ARG A 392 -12.81 9.89 42.13
C ARG A 392 -13.32 8.83 41.14
N CYS A 393 -12.46 8.38 40.22
CA CYS A 393 -12.82 7.39 39.22
C CYS A 393 -12.88 5.98 39.84
N ALA A 394 -13.65 5.08 39.24
CA ALA A 394 -13.85 3.73 39.74
C ALA A 394 -12.59 2.86 39.63
N ALA A 395 -11.76 3.11 38.61
CA ALA A 395 -10.49 2.42 38.42
C ALA A 395 -9.49 3.26 37.61
N VAL A 396 -8.24 2.77 37.54
CA VAL A 396 -7.17 3.38 36.76
C VAL A 396 -6.58 2.36 35.79
N MET A 397 -6.48 2.73 34.51
CA MET A 397 -5.85 1.91 33.48
C MET A 397 -4.39 2.31 33.27
N ILE A 398 -3.49 1.33 33.30
CA ILE A 398 -2.04 1.53 33.10
C ILE A 398 -1.61 0.91 31.77
N GLY A 399 -1.03 1.74 30.90
CA GLY A 399 -0.49 1.30 29.60
C GLY A 399 1.03 1.20 29.62
N ARG A 400 1.72 2.22 29.08
CA ARG A 400 3.19 2.23 28.93
C ARG A 400 3.98 1.94 30.21
N GLY A 401 3.44 2.30 31.38
CA GLY A 401 4.07 2.06 32.68
C GLY A 401 4.27 0.58 33.04
N SER A 402 3.54 -0.35 32.42
CA SER A 402 3.67 -1.80 32.65
C SER A 402 4.74 -2.46 31.77
N LEU A 403 5.22 -1.79 30.72
CA LEU A 403 6.12 -2.38 29.74
C LEU A 403 7.52 -2.57 30.33
N GLY A 404 7.87 -3.83 30.63
CA GLY A 404 9.10 -4.18 31.36
C GLY A 404 9.01 -3.93 32.87
N ASN A 405 7.80 -3.65 33.38
CA ASN A 405 7.53 -3.38 34.78
C ASN A 405 6.16 -3.95 35.20
N PRO A 406 5.98 -5.28 35.21
CA PRO A 406 4.73 -5.90 35.68
C PRO A 406 4.39 -5.54 37.13
N TRP A 407 5.38 -5.19 37.95
CA TRP A 407 5.18 -4.77 39.34
C TRP A 407 4.51 -3.41 39.49
N VAL A 408 4.25 -2.68 38.40
CA VAL A 408 3.47 -1.44 38.43
C VAL A 408 2.09 -1.63 39.08
N PHE A 409 1.57 -2.85 39.06
CA PHE A 409 0.29 -3.22 39.64
C PHE A 409 0.38 -3.69 41.11
N HIS A 410 1.60 -3.84 41.66
CA HIS A 410 1.79 -4.31 43.04
C HIS A 410 2.13 -3.15 43.98
N PRO A 411 1.62 -3.12 45.23
CA PRO A 411 1.95 -2.09 46.22
C PRO A 411 3.46 -1.88 46.42
N ASP A 412 4.22 -2.98 46.52
CA ASP A 412 5.68 -2.92 46.70
C ASP A 412 6.44 -2.33 45.50
N GLY A 413 5.80 -2.26 44.34
CA GLY A 413 6.39 -1.73 43.12
C GLY A 413 7.56 -2.56 42.59
N ARG A 414 8.33 -1.96 41.69
CA ARG A 414 9.45 -2.61 41.01
C ARG A 414 10.59 -2.91 42.00
N PRO A 415 11.13 -4.14 42.04
CA PRO A 415 12.29 -4.45 42.87
C PRO A 415 13.49 -3.56 42.52
N GLN A 416 14.29 -3.22 43.53
CA GLN A 416 15.54 -2.47 43.33
C GLN A 416 16.71 -3.39 42.92
N ASN A 417 16.61 -4.68 43.26
CA ASN A 417 17.63 -5.68 42.94
C ASN A 417 17.49 -6.17 41.48
N VAL A 418 18.55 -6.04 40.70
CA VAL A 418 18.64 -6.52 39.31
C VAL A 418 18.32 -8.01 39.20
N ALA A 419 18.74 -8.84 40.15
CA ALA A 419 18.47 -10.27 40.15
C ALA A 419 16.97 -10.57 40.28
N ALA A 420 16.27 -9.82 41.14
CA ALA A 420 14.82 -9.94 41.31
C ALA A 420 14.06 -9.49 40.06
N ILE A 421 14.52 -8.41 39.42
CA ILE A 421 13.98 -7.96 38.13
C ILE A 421 14.19 -9.04 37.06
N ALA A 422 15.39 -9.64 36.99
CA ALA A 422 15.71 -10.68 36.03
C ALA A 422 14.87 -11.95 36.24
N ARG A 423 14.56 -12.33 37.50
CA ARG A 423 13.61 -13.43 37.77
C ARG A 423 12.21 -13.15 37.23
N GLY A 424 11.72 -11.92 37.36
CA GLY A 424 10.45 -11.50 36.75
C GLY A 424 10.49 -11.53 35.22
N ALA A 425 11.60 -11.08 34.62
CA ALA A 425 11.82 -11.17 33.18
C ALA A 425 11.86 -12.63 32.71
N LEU A 426 12.55 -13.51 33.45
CA LEU A 426 12.66 -14.93 33.15
C LEU A 426 11.29 -15.60 33.17
N ARG A 427 10.46 -15.32 34.19
CA ARG A 427 9.08 -15.82 34.24
C ARG A 427 8.28 -15.40 33.00
N HIS A 428 8.42 -14.16 32.56
CA HIS A 428 7.76 -13.68 31.35
C HIS A 428 8.28 -14.38 30.09
N LEU A 429 9.60 -14.61 29.97
CA LEU A 429 10.16 -15.36 28.85
C LEU A 429 9.64 -16.81 28.81
N THR A 430 9.55 -17.49 29.94
CA THR A 430 8.95 -18.84 30.01
C THR A 430 7.50 -18.84 29.53
N LEU A 431 6.72 -17.81 29.86
CA LEU A 431 5.35 -17.68 29.33
C LEU A 431 5.35 -17.41 27.82
N MET A 432 6.27 -16.57 27.32
CA MET A 432 6.40 -16.36 25.87
C MET A 432 6.77 -17.63 25.12
N GLU A 433 7.63 -18.49 25.68
CA GLU A 433 7.96 -19.81 25.10
C GLU A 433 6.73 -20.72 25.02
N MET A 434 5.88 -20.69 26.04
CA MET A 434 4.68 -21.51 26.11
C MET A 434 3.60 -21.08 25.10
N TYR A 435 3.45 -19.77 24.85
CA TYR A 435 2.29 -19.24 24.13
C TYR A 435 2.63 -18.57 22.78
N LEU A 436 3.90 -18.31 22.47
CA LEU A 436 4.30 -17.58 21.26
C LEU A 436 5.31 -18.36 20.42
N PRO A 437 5.31 -18.19 19.09
CA PRO A 437 6.37 -18.72 18.23
C PRO A 437 7.66 -17.88 18.40
N THR A 438 8.44 -18.21 19.43
CA THR A 438 9.56 -17.40 19.91
C THR A 438 10.64 -17.13 18.87
N ASP A 439 10.96 -18.10 18.01
CA ASP A 439 11.97 -17.93 16.95
C ASP A 439 11.55 -16.88 15.93
N ARG A 440 10.27 -16.90 15.52
CA ARG A 440 9.71 -15.93 14.56
C ARG A 440 9.60 -14.54 15.18
N LEU A 441 9.37 -14.46 16.49
CA LEU A 441 9.11 -13.20 17.21
C LEU A 441 10.30 -12.70 18.02
N LEU A 442 11.48 -13.29 17.84
CA LEU A 442 12.67 -13.02 18.65
C LEU A 442 12.99 -11.53 18.77
N GLY A 443 12.89 -10.75 17.68
CA GLY A 443 13.12 -9.30 17.71
C GLY A 443 12.18 -8.55 18.65
N LEU A 444 10.89 -8.92 18.69
CA LEU A 444 9.90 -8.32 19.58
C LEU A 444 10.15 -8.75 21.04
N ILE A 445 10.44 -10.03 21.24
CA ILE A 445 10.76 -10.59 22.56
C ILE A 445 11.99 -9.90 23.16
N LYS A 446 13.07 -9.74 22.37
CA LYS A 446 14.28 -8.99 22.77
C LYS A 446 13.95 -7.54 23.15
N ASN A 447 13.07 -6.88 22.38
CA ASN A 447 12.61 -5.53 22.71
C ASN A 447 11.90 -5.48 24.07
N HIS A 448 11.02 -6.44 24.36
CA HIS A 448 10.34 -6.53 25.65
C HIS A 448 11.31 -6.88 26.80
N ALA A 449 12.17 -7.88 26.62
CA ALA A 449 13.17 -8.28 27.61
C ALA A 449 14.12 -7.13 27.97
N GLY A 450 14.59 -6.36 26.97
CA GLY A 450 15.46 -5.22 27.18
C GLY A 450 14.83 -4.11 28.05
N ARG A 451 13.50 -3.96 28.05
CA ARG A 451 12.79 -2.95 28.85
C ARG A 451 12.86 -3.23 30.36
N TYR A 452 12.94 -4.49 30.76
CA TYR A 452 13.12 -4.86 32.18
C TYR A 452 14.40 -4.29 32.79
N PHE A 453 15.39 -3.99 31.97
CA PHE A 453 16.68 -3.48 32.45
C PHE A 453 16.85 -1.98 32.14
N LYS A 454 15.83 -1.32 31.58
CA LYS A 454 15.89 0.12 31.30
C LYS A 454 16.02 0.91 32.61
N ASP A 455 16.84 1.96 32.55
CA ASP A 455 17.06 2.96 33.61
C ASP A 455 17.67 2.40 34.91
N LEU A 456 18.36 1.26 34.81
CA LEU A 456 19.14 0.67 35.91
C LEU A 456 20.65 0.99 35.74
N PRO A 457 21.38 1.30 36.82
CA PRO A 457 22.83 1.52 36.76
C PRO A 457 23.57 0.32 36.13
N GLY A 458 24.46 0.59 35.16
CA GLY A 458 25.26 -0.45 34.50
C GLY A 458 24.49 -1.38 33.55
N SER A 459 23.20 -1.15 33.30
CA SER A 459 22.36 -2.07 32.54
C SER A 459 22.52 -2.02 31.01
N SER A 460 23.32 -1.07 30.51
CA SER A 460 23.68 -0.99 29.10
C SER A 460 24.30 -2.30 28.60
N ARG A 461 25.17 -2.92 29.40
CA ARG A 461 25.81 -4.20 29.08
C ARG A 461 24.81 -5.35 28.98
N TYR A 462 23.81 -5.40 29.87
CA TYR A 462 22.75 -6.41 29.81
C TYR A 462 21.89 -6.24 28.56
N ARG A 463 21.46 -5.00 28.28
CA ARG A 463 20.64 -4.70 27.09
C ARG A 463 21.40 -4.99 25.80
N GLN A 464 22.70 -4.67 25.74
CA GLN A 464 23.54 -4.98 24.58
C GLN A 464 23.56 -6.50 24.31
N LYS A 465 23.82 -7.32 25.34
CA LYS A 465 23.78 -8.79 25.24
C LYS A 465 22.42 -9.31 24.79
N ILE A 466 21.34 -8.78 25.37
CA ILE A 466 19.96 -9.14 25.01
C ILE A 466 19.71 -8.79 23.54
N TYR A 467 20.13 -7.63 23.05
CA TYR A 467 19.90 -7.23 21.66
C TYR A 467 20.82 -7.92 20.66
N SER A 468 21.97 -8.45 21.09
CA SER A 468 22.90 -9.17 20.21
C SER A 468 22.65 -10.67 20.11
N CYS A 469 21.84 -11.27 20.98
CA CYS A 469 21.59 -12.73 20.93
C CYS A 469 20.89 -13.14 19.62
N SER A 470 21.21 -14.34 19.12
CA SER A 470 20.72 -14.85 17.84
C SER A 470 19.60 -15.89 17.98
N SER A 471 19.35 -16.37 19.19
CA SER A 471 18.27 -17.33 19.47
C SER A 471 17.54 -17.02 20.77
N PHE A 472 16.35 -17.63 20.92
CA PHE A 472 15.58 -17.54 22.16
C PHE A 472 16.28 -18.26 23.33
N SER A 473 16.90 -19.42 23.09
CA SER A 473 17.68 -20.14 24.11
C SER A 473 18.83 -19.30 24.67
N GLN A 474 19.58 -18.61 23.81
CA GLN A 474 20.62 -17.68 24.26
C GLN A 474 20.05 -16.53 25.10
N LEU A 475 18.87 -16.02 24.74
CA LEU A 475 18.21 -14.98 25.53
C LEU A 475 17.87 -15.49 26.95
N LEU A 476 17.32 -16.71 27.05
CA LEU A 476 17.03 -17.36 28.32
C LEU A 476 18.30 -17.53 29.17
N GLU A 477 19.40 -18.02 28.59
CA GLU A 477 20.68 -18.16 29.29
C GLU A 477 21.20 -16.82 29.81
N ILE A 478 21.15 -15.77 28.99
CA ILE A 478 21.58 -14.42 29.38
C ILE A 478 20.78 -13.94 30.58
N VAL A 479 19.44 -14.00 30.52
CA VAL A 479 18.58 -13.53 31.61
C VAL A 479 18.73 -14.39 32.88
N THR A 480 18.89 -15.71 32.72
CA THR A 480 19.16 -16.64 33.82
C THR A 480 20.48 -16.31 34.52
N SER A 481 21.54 -16.00 33.76
CA SER A 481 22.83 -15.60 34.33
C SER A 481 22.77 -14.29 35.13
N ILE A 482 21.83 -13.39 34.78
CA ILE A 482 21.60 -12.14 35.52
C ILE A 482 20.79 -12.44 36.79
N ALA A 483 19.84 -13.36 36.72
CA ALA A 483 18.98 -13.74 37.84
C ALA A 483 19.70 -14.51 38.97
N ALA A 484 20.83 -15.15 38.65
CA ALA A 484 21.65 -15.95 39.57
C ALA A 484 22.75 -15.17 40.31
N ARG A 485 22.97 -13.91 39.95
CA ARG A 485 23.86 -12.98 40.69
C ARG A 485 23.12 -12.35 41.86
#